data_AF-A0A1X1QI75-F1
#
_entry.id   AF-A0A1X1QI75-F1
#
_cell.length_a   1.000
_cell.length_b   1.000
_cell.length_c   1.000
_cell.angle_alpha   90.00
_cell.angle_beta   90.00
_cell.angle_gamma   90.00
#
_symmetry.space_group_name_H-M   'P 1'
#
loop_
_entity.id
_entity.type
_entity.pdbx_description
1 polymer ?
#
loop_
_entity_poly.entity_id
_entity_poly.type
_entity_poly.pdbx_seq_one_letter_code
_entity_poly.pdbx_strand_id
1 'polypeptide(L)'
;MEDIQLDEYGFLCDRSLWAKSVAELLSKQDGLELTVDHWEIILFMQNYYEQYRHQPNARLFSKAIKKTLGEEKGSSIYLYRLFPDGPLKYANKYAGLPIPPSCI
;
A
#
# COMPACT_ATOMS: atom_id res chain seq x y z
N MET A 1 -0.06 -15.00 21.03
CA MET A 1 0.32 -13.68 20.50
C MET A 1 0.96 -13.97 19.16
N GLU A 2 0.30 -13.64 18.06
CA GLU A 2 0.95 -13.72 16.75
C GLU A 2 2.02 -12.64 16.70
N ASP A 3 3.27 -13.06 16.54
CA ASP A 3 4.42 -12.16 16.47
C ASP A 3 4.46 -11.55 15.07
N ILE A 4 4.13 -10.27 14.98
CA ILE A 4 4.17 -9.54 13.71
C ILE A 4 5.64 -9.18 13.44
N GLN A 5 6.28 -9.96 12.57
CA GLN A 5 7.63 -9.66 12.12
C GLN A 5 7.61 -8.60 11.02
N LEU A 6 8.21 -7.46 11.33
CA LEU A 6 8.46 -6.38 10.39
C LEU A 6 9.94 -6.39 9.99
N ASP A 7 10.21 -6.13 8.72
CA ASP A 7 11.54 -6.00 8.17
C ASP A 7 12.19 -4.65 8.56
N GLU A 8 13.47 -4.45 8.25
CA GLU A 8 14.22 -3.22 8.59
C GLU A 8 13.60 -1.94 7.99
N TYR A 9 12.84 -2.09 6.90
CA TYR A 9 12.09 -1.02 6.25
C TYR A 9 10.65 -0.83 6.79
N GLY A 10 10.26 -1.61 7.81
CA GLY A 10 8.90 -1.63 8.38
C GLY A 10 7.87 -2.31 7.47
N PHE A 11 8.29 -3.25 6.63
CA PHE A 11 7.39 -4.05 5.80
C PHE A 11 7.06 -5.35 6.51
N LEU A 12 5.83 -5.82 6.34
CA LEU A 12 5.42 -7.09 6.92
C LEU A 12 6.13 -8.26 6.22
N CYS A 13 6.87 -9.08 6.97
CA CYS A 13 7.52 -10.27 6.41
C CYS A 13 6.49 -11.29 5.91
N ASP A 14 5.41 -11.46 6.67
CA ASP A 14 4.39 -12.48 6.41
C ASP A 14 3.03 -11.85 6.12
N ARG A 15 2.61 -11.81 4.84
CA ARG A 15 1.33 -11.17 4.47
C ARG A 15 0.12 -11.82 5.14
N SER A 16 0.23 -13.10 5.52
CA SER A 16 -0.84 -13.83 6.19
C SER A 16 -1.16 -13.26 7.57
N LEU A 17 -0.18 -12.56 8.18
CA LEU A 17 -0.31 -11.86 9.44
C LEU A 17 -0.81 -10.41 9.25
N TRP A 18 -1.11 -10.00 8.01
CA TRP A 18 -1.56 -8.66 7.74
C TRP A 18 -2.96 -8.46 8.32
N ALA A 19 -3.11 -7.41 9.13
CA ALA A 19 -4.39 -6.94 9.60
C ALA A 19 -4.46 -5.41 9.51
N LYS A 20 -5.68 -4.86 9.52
CA LYS A 20 -5.89 -3.41 9.51
C LYS A 20 -5.10 -2.71 10.63
N SER A 21 -5.10 -3.29 11.84
CA SER A 21 -4.35 -2.75 12.97
C SER A 21 -2.84 -2.68 12.73
N VAL A 22 -2.27 -3.59 11.93
CA VAL A 22 -0.84 -3.55 11.55
C VAL A 22 -0.59 -2.37 10.64
N ALA A 23 -1.42 -2.17 9.61
CA ALA A 23 -1.31 -1.03 8.72
C ALA A 23 -1.43 0.31 9.47
N GLU A 24 -2.36 0.41 10.44
CA GLU A 24 -2.50 1.60 11.29
C GLU A 24 -1.29 1.83 12.20
N LEU A 25 -0.71 0.77 12.76
CA LEU A 25 0.51 0.87 13.55
C LEU A 25 1.67 1.38 12.69
N LEU A 26 1.85 0.79 11.50
CA LEU A 26 2.89 1.18 10.55
C LEU A 26 2.73 2.64 10.11
N SER A 27 1.51 3.07 9.81
CA SER A 27 1.26 4.44 9.37
C SER A 27 1.51 5.43 10.50
N LYS A 28 1.08 5.10 11.73
CA LYS A 28 1.38 5.90 12.92
C LYS A 28 2.88 6.03 13.17
N GLN A 29 3.65 4.97 12.94
CA GLN A 29 5.12 5.01 13.04
C GLN A 29 5.73 5.93 11.98
N ASP A 30 5.15 6.00 10.79
CA ASP A 30 5.56 6.91 9.71
C ASP A 30 5.02 8.34 9.87
N GLY A 31 4.20 8.59 10.90
CA GLY A 31 3.52 9.88 11.08
C GLY A 31 2.41 10.15 10.05
N LEU A 32 1.90 9.10 9.39
CA LEU A 32 0.85 9.16 8.39
C LEU A 32 -0.48 8.64 8.94
N GLU A 33 -1.55 9.41 8.78
CA GLU A 33 -2.89 8.99 9.17
C GLU A 33 -3.62 8.33 7.99
N LEU A 34 -3.96 7.05 8.14
CA LEU A 34 -4.71 6.29 7.14
C LEU A 34 -6.18 6.68 7.16
N THR A 35 -6.53 7.67 6.34
CA THR A 35 -7.93 8.01 6.05
C THR A 35 -8.58 6.98 5.11
N VAL A 36 -9.89 7.11 4.87
CA VAL A 36 -10.66 6.24 3.97
C VAL A 36 -10.02 6.12 2.60
N ASP A 37 -9.53 7.23 2.03
CA ASP A 37 -8.88 7.21 0.71
C ASP A 37 -7.59 6.38 0.68
N HIS A 38 -6.80 6.40 1.77
CA HIS A 38 -5.63 5.54 1.90
C HIS A 38 -6.04 4.07 1.97
N TRP A 39 -7.08 3.77 2.75
CA TRP A 39 -7.62 2.41 2.88
C TRP A 39 -8.12 1.85 1.56
N GLU A 40 -8.81 2.66 0.75
CA GLU A 40 -9.28 2.25 -0.57
C GLU A 40 -8.11 1.79 -1.45
N ILE A 41 -7.00 2.54 -1.45
CA ILE A 41 -5.79 2.22 -2.21
C ILE A 41 -5.11 0.95 -1.68
N ILE A 42 -5.02 0.80 -0.36
CA ILE A 42 -4.38 -0.34 0.31
C ILE A 42 -5.16 -1.64 0.04
N LEU A 43 -6.48 -1.60 0.22
CA LEU A 43 -7.36 -2.73 -0.04
C LEU A 43 -7.38 -3.07 -1.53
N PHE A 44 -7.33 -2.06 -2.39
CA PHE A 44 -7.20 -2.24 -3.83
C PHE A 44 -5.92 -3.01 -4.18
N MET A 45 -4.78 -2.63 -3.62
CA MET A 45 -3.50 -3.33 -3.82
C MET A 45 -3.57 -4.79 -3.37
N GLN A 46 -4.17 -5.07 -2.22
CA GLN A 46 -4.35 -6.45 -1.74
C GLN A 46 -5.22 -7.28 -2.67
N ASN A 47 -6.36 -6.74 -3.08
CA ASN A 47 -7.26 -7.43 -3.99
C ASN A 47 -6.59 -7.65 -5.35
N TYR A 48 -5.90 -6.63 -5.88
CA TYR A 48 -5.14 -6.76 -7.12
C TYR A 48 -4.08 -7.85 -7.03
N TYR A 49 -3.30 -7.87 -5.95
CA TYR A 49 -2.28 -8.91 -5.75
C TYR A 49 -2.91 -10.30 -5.55
N GLU A 50 -4.07 -10.40 -4.90
CA GLU A 50 -4.78 -11.68 -4.76
C GLU A 50 -5.29 -12.21 -6.11
N GLN A 51 -5.80 -11.32 -6.97
CA GLN A 51 -6.33 -11.67 -8.30
C GLN A 51 -5.23 -11.98 -9.31
N TYR A 52 -4.17 -11.16 -9.36
CA TYR A 52 -3.14 -11.25 -10.39
C TYR A 52 -1.85 -11.91 -9.91
N ARG A 53 -1.68 -12.15 -8.60
CA ARG A 53 -0.43 -12.60 -7.95
C ARG A 53 0.80 -11.79 -8.38
N HIS A 54 0.58 -10.54 -8.74
CA HIS A 54 1.58 -9.65 -9.31
C HIS A 54 1.38 -8.23 -8.77
N GLN A 55 2.49 -7.54 -8.48
CA GLN A 55 2.45 -6.15 -8.03
C GLN A 55 2.37 -5.21 -9.23
N PRO A 56 1.44 -4.24 -9.25
CA PRO A 56 1.40 -3.26 -10.32
C PRO A 56 2.62 -2.34 -10.21
N ASN A 57 3.21 -1.96 -11.34
CA ASN A 57 4.18 -0.87 -11.37
C ASN A 57 3.49 0.49 -11.13
N ALA A 58 4.24 1.56 -10.87
CA ALA A 58 3.67 2.89 -10.58
C ALA A 58 2.69 3.40 -11.66
N ARG A 59 2.97 3.08 -12.93
CA ARG A 59 2.14 3.47 -14.08
C ARG A 59 0.83 2.70 -14.15
N LEU A 60 0.87 1.41 -13.84
CA LEU A 60 -0.31 0.55 -13.79
C LEU A 60 -1.15 0.85 -12.55
N PHE A 61 -0.50 1.09 -11.41
CA PHE A 61 -1.13 1.47 -10.16
C PHE A 61 -1.98 2.73 -10.33
N SER A 62 -1.38 3.83 -10.78
CA SER A 62 -2.14 5.07 -11.03
C SER A 62 -3.32 4.85 -11.98
N LYS A 63 -3.11 4.11 -13.09
CA LYS A 63 -4.18 3.77 -14.04
C LYS A 63 -5.30 2.91 -13.42
N ALA A 64 -4.95 1.98 -12.53
CA ALA A 64 -5.89 1.10 -11.88
C ALA A 64 -6.71 1.82 -10.80
N ILE A 65 -6.09 2.72 -10.04
CA ILE A 65 -6.78 3.66 -9.14
C ILE A 65 -7.72 4.54 -9.97
N LYS A 66 -7.27 5.13 -11.10
CA LYS A 66 -8.14 5.95 -11.97
C LYS A 66 -9.40 5.19 -12.42
N LYS A 67 -9.24 3.91 -12.76
CA LYS A 67 -10.33 3.07 -13.26
C LYS A 67 -11.29 2.63 -12.15
N THR A 68 -10.78 2.40 -10.94
CA THR A 68 -11.56 1.82 -9.83
C THR A 68 -12.16 2.88 -8.92
N LEU A 69 -11.37 3.91 -8.61
CA LEU A 69 -11.69 4.98 -7.65
C LEU A 69 -12.03 6.31 -8.35
N GLY A 70 -11.77 6.41 -9.65
CA GLY A 70 -12.02 7.62 -10.45
C GLY A 70 -10.74 8.37 -10.83
N GLU A 71 -10.81 9.11 -11.93
CA GLU A 71 -9.65 9.81 -12.50
C GLU A 71 -9.00 10.82 -11.55
N GLU A 72 -9.82 11.46 -10.72
CA GLU A 72 -9.41 12.37 -9.65
C GLU A 72 -8.50 11.70 -8.62
N LYS A 73 -8.91 10.54 -8.08
CA LYS A 73 -8.16 9.79 -7.07
C LYS A 73 -6.92 9.11 -7.62
N GLY A 74 -6.96 8.68 -8.88
CA GLY A 74 -5.79 8.07 -9.53
C GLY A 74 -4.83 9.10 -10.15
N SER A 75 -5.07 10.39 -9.95
CA SER A 75 -4.14 11.43 -10.36
C SER A 75 -2.86 11.36 -9.53
N SER A 76 -1.70 11.48 -10.19
CA SER A 76 -0.41 11.50 -9.49
C SER A 76 -0.40 12.54 -8.37
N ILE A 77 -0.96 13.72 -8.61
CA ILE A 77 -1.04 14.80 -7.62
C ILE A 77 -1.79 14.35 -6.37
N TYR A 78 -2.92 13.65 -6.54
CA TYR A 78 -3.72 13.17 -5.41
C TYR A 78 -2.99 12.06 -4.64
N LEU A 79 -2.39 11.12 -5.37
CA LEU A 79 -1.62 10.02 -4.77
C LEU A 79 -0.39 10.54 -4.00
N TYR A 80 0.33 11.53 -4.53
CA TYR A 80 1.44 12.19 -3.82
C TYR A 80 0.95 13.05 -2.65
N ARG A 81 -0.28 13.56 -2.69
CA ARG A 81 -0.86 14.29 -1.55
C ARG A 81 -1.19 13.35 -0.38
N LEU A 82 -1.65 12.14 -0.68
CA LEU A 82 -1.88 11.10 0.32
C LEU A 82 -0.56 10.51 0.81
N PHE A 83 0.33 10.15 -0.11
CA PHE A 83 1.60 9.49 0.17
C PHE A 83 2.77 10.30 -0.42
N PRO A 84 3.30 11.30 0.32
CA PRO A 84 4.31 12.23 -0.21
C PRO A 84 5.62 11.55 -0.58
N ASP A 85 6.01 10.50 0.16
CA ASP A 85 7.28 9.80 -0.01
C ASP A 85 7.17 8.56 -0.93
N GLY A 86 6.03 8.40 -1.62
CA GLY A 86 5.88 7.45 -2.72
C GLY A 86 4.62 6.58 -2.63
N PRO A 87 3.56 6.89 -3.39
CA PRO A 87 2.26 6.23 -3.23
C PRO A 87 2.29 4.72 -3.45
N LEU A 88 3.12 4.25 -4.37
CA LEU A 88 3.25 2.82 -4.62
C LEU A 88 3.96 2.10 -3.45
N LYS A 89 5.05 2.68 -2.93
CA LYS A 89 5.85 2.09 -1.85
C LYS A 89 5.03 1.99 -0.57
N TYR A 90 4.38 3.09 -0.20
CA TYR A 90 3.54 3.19 0.98
C TYR A 90 2.27 2.33 0.87
N ALA A 91 1.59 2.35 -0.27
CA ALA A 91 0.44 1.48 -0.48
C ALA A 91 0.82 0.00 -0.33
N ASN A 92 1.97 -0.44 -0.86
CA ASN A 92 2.45 -1.82 -0.66
C ASN A 92 2.79 -2.11 0.81
N LYS A 93 3.50 -1.19 1.48
CA LYS A 93 3.87 -1.32 2.91
C LYS A 93 2.64 -1.55 3.77
N TYR A 94 1.64 -0.67 3.65
CA TYR A 94 0.41 -0.76 4.43
C TYR A 94 -0.53 -1.86 3.95
N ALA A 95 -0.39 -2.34 2.71
CA ALA A 95 -1.10 -3.51 2.21
C ALA A 95 -0.51 -4.84 2.68
N GLY A 96 0.62 -4.82 3.41
CA GLY A 96 1.32 -6.03 3.81
C GLY A 96 1.86 -6.81 2.62
N LEU A 97 2.13 -6.11 1.51
CA LEU A 97 2.73 -6.71 0.33
C LEU A 97 4.26 -6.66 0.46
N PRO A 98 4.96 -7.75 0.08
CA PRO A 98 6.42 -7.79 0.14
C PRO A 98 7.03 -6.70 -0.75
N ILE A 99 8.22 -6.22 -0.40
CA ILE A 99 8.95 -5.28 -1.26
C ILE A 99 9.17 -5.95 -2.63
N PRO A 100 8.82 -5.26 -3.75
CA PRO A 100 9.17 -5.78 -5.06
C PRO A 100 10.71 -5.81 -5.18
N PRO A 101 11.30 -6.90 -5.69
CA PRO A 101 12.76 -7.05 -5.83
C PRO A 101 13.40 -6.00 -6.75
N SER A 102 12.62 -5.17 -7.43
CA SER A 102 13.07 -4.13 -8.35
C SER A 102 13.37 -2.78 -7.69
N CYS A 103 13.44 -2.70 -6.36
CA CYS A 103 13.68 -1.46 -5.60
C CYS A 103 15.09 -1.44 -4.95
N ILE A 104 16.10 -1.95 -5.67
CA ILE A 104 17.54 -1.81 -5.36
C ILE A 104 18.16 -0.83 -6.36
#